data_AF-A0A9R1QVK1-F1
#
_entry.id   AF-A0A9R1QVK1-F1
#
_cell.length_a   1.000
_cell.length_b   1.000
_cell.length_c   1.000
_cell.angle_alpha   90.00
_cell.angle_beta   90.00
_cell.angle_gamma   90.00
#
_symmetry.space_group_name_H-M   'P 1'
#
loop_
_entity.id
_entity.type
_entity.pdbx_description
1 polymer ?
#
loop_
_entity_poly.entity_id
_entity_poly.type
_entity_poly.pdbx_seq_one_letter_code
_entity_poly.pdbx_strand_id
1 'polypeptide(L)'
;MTGKMADKSTGDVASDGYHKYKDDVKLMADTNLEAYRFSISWPRLIPNGRGAVNPKGLEYYNNLINELVKHGIQIHVMLYHLDFPQVLDDEYGGWLSPRVVEDFTAFADVCFREFGDRVSFWTTISEPNVVPADSYGSGKFPPGRCSDPFGRTKCTAGNSTVEPYIAAHNMILAHASVTRLYREKYRAVQMGVVGINVYSHWTYPLTNSTLDLAANKRYQDFLFGY
;
A
#
# COMPACT_ATOMS: atom_id res chain seq x y z
N MET A 1 -16.32 3.45 3.40
CA MET A 1 -16.61 4.22 2.17
C MET A 1 -17.77 3.60 1.39
N THR A 2 -18.95 3.52 1.97
CA THR A 2 -20.15 3.13 1.22
C THR A 2 -20.60 4.29 0.34
N GLY A 3 -20.79 4.04 -0.96
CA GLY A 3 -21.52 4.95 -1.85
C GLY A 3 -20.76 6.12 -2.49
N LYS A 4 -19.42 6.16 -2.43
CA LYS A 4 -18.62 7.17 -3.18
C LYS A 4 -18.14 6.69 -4.56
N MET A 5 -18.30 5.40 -4.88
CA MET A 5 -18.05 4.86 -6.22
C MET A 5 -19.16 5.30 -7.19
N ALA A 6 -18.81 5.50 -8.46
CA ALA A 6 -19.77 5.96 -9.48
C ALA A 6 -20.97 5.01 -9.65
N ASP A 7 -20.74 3.71 -9.54
CA ASP A 7 -21.75 2.64 -9.57
C ASP A 7 -22.26 2.24 -8.17
N LYS A 8 -21.79 2.93 -7.11
CA LYS A 8 -22.07 2.66 -5.70
C LYS A 8 -21.63 1.28 -5.19
N SER A 9 -20.78 0.58 -5.93
CA SER A 9 -20.19 -0.70 -5.51
C SER A 9 -19.33 -0.54 -4.25
N THR A 10 -19.11 -1.67 -3.56
CA THR A 10 -18.22 -1.78 -2.39
C THR A 10 -17.25 -2.94 -2.54
N GLY A 11 -16.19 -2.94 -1.72
CA GLY A 11 -15.25 -4.05 -1.62
C GLY A 11 -15.65 -5.13 -0.62
N ASP A 12 -16.92 -5.18 -0.19
CA ASP A 12 -17.35 -6.08 0.90
C ASP A 12 -17.16 -7.56 0.52
N VAL A 13 -17.35 -7.89 -0.76
CA VAL A 13 -17.07 -9.21 -1.34
C VAL A 13 -15.91 -9.13 -2.35
N ALA A 14 -15.87 -8.09 -3.20
CA ALA A 14 -14.95 -7.97 -4.33
C ALA A 14 -14.97 -9.24 -5.22
N SER A 15 -13.81 -9.83 -5.55
CA SER A 15 -13.73 -11.10 -6.30
C SER A 15 -13.89 -12.35 -5.42
N ASP A 16 -14.13 -12.19 -4.12
CA ASP A 16 -14.24 -13.28 -3.15
C ASP A 16 -12.96 -14.13 -2.97
N GLY A 17 -11.79 -13.53 -3.22
CA GLY A 17 -10.48 -14.19 -3.10
C GLY A 17 -10.14 -14.65 -1.66
N TYR A 18 -10.91 -14.24 -0.66
CA TYR A 18 -10.79 -14.78 0.69
C TYR A 18 -11.22 -16.25 0.75
N HIS A 19 -12.28 -16.63 0.03
CA HIS A 19 -12.78 -18.00 -0.01
C HIS A 19 -12.25 -18.78 -1.23
N LYS A 20 -11.95 -18.09 -2.34
CA LYS A 20 -11.62 -18.71 -3.64
C LYS A 20 -10.13 -18.82 -3.95
N TYR A 21 -9.25 -18.46 -3.01
CA TYR A 21 -7.81 -18.39 -3.27
C TYR A 21 -7.21 -19.68 -3.85
N LYS A 22 -7.76 -20.86 -3.55
CA LYS A 22 -7.28 -22.14 -4.13
C LYS A 22 -7.57 -22.24 -5.62
N ASP A 23 -8.75 -21.80 -6.06
CA ASP A 23 -9.12 -21.77 -7.46
C ASP A 23 -8.29 -20.72 -8.20
N ASP A 24 -8.07 -19.56 -7.58
CA ASP A 24 -7.21 -18.50 -8.12
C ASP A 24 -5.77 -18.99 -8.31
N VAL A 25 -5.18 -19.65 -7.31
CA VAL A 25 -3.81 -20.20 -7.40
C VAL A 25 -3.72 -21.30 -8.45
N LYS A 26 -4.75 -22.15 -8.58
CA LYS A 26 -4.79 -23.15 -9.65
C LYS A 26 -4.74 -22.48 -11.04
N LEU A 27 -5.51 -21.43 -11.25
CA LEU A 27 -5.48 -20.69 -12.52
C LEU A 27 -4.12 -20.01 -12.77
N MET A 28 -3.46 -19.50 -11.73
CA MET A 28 -2.10 -18.97 -11.85
C MET A 28 -1.11 -20.05 -12.28
N ALA A 29 -1.21 -21.25 -11.71
CA ALA A 29 -0.36 -22.38 -12.10
C ALA A 29 -0.65 -22.85 -13.55
N ASP A 30 -1.93 -22.99 -13.92
CA ASP A 30 -2.35 -23.43 -15.26
C ASP A 30 -1.91 -22.43 -16.35
N THR A 31 -1.70 -21.16 -16.00
CA THR A 31 -1.21 -20.10 -16.90
C THR A 31 0.31 -19.92 -16.87
N ASN A 32 1.04 -20.73 -16.10
CA ASN A 32 2.49 -20.65 -15.89
C ASN A 32 2.94 -19.30 -15.31
N LEU A 33 2.17 -18.73 -14.39
CA LEU A 33 2.56 -17.51 -13.70
C LEU A 33 3.74 -17.79 -12.76
N GLU A 34 4.88 -17.13 -12.98
CA GLU A 34 6.10 -17.36 -12.19
C GLU A 34 6.05 -16.71 -10.80
N ALA A 35 5.35 -15.58 -10.68
CA ALA A 35 5.27 -14.81 -9.45
C ALA A 35 3.89 -14.21 -9.25
N TYR A 36 3.40 -14.20 -8.02
CA TYR A 36 2.15 -13.56 -7.65
C TYR A 36 2.39 -12.45 -6.62
N ARG A 37 1.90 -11.25 -6.96
CA ARG A 37 1.94 -10.08 -6.09
C ARG A 37 0.59 -9.83 -5.47
N PHE A 38 0.51 -9.82 -4.14
CA PHE A 38 -0.70 -9.49 -3.37
C PHE A 38 -0.37 -8.62 -2.15
N SER A 39 -1.38 -8.07 -1.50
CA SER A 39 -1.22 -7.29 -0.26
C SER A 39 -1.73 -8.04 0.96
N ILE A 40 -1.07 -7.87 2.10
CA ILE A 40 -1.59 -8.30 3.39
C ILE A 40 -2.44 -7.17 3.95
N SER A 41 -3.67 -7.49 4.33
CA SER A 41 -4.59 -6.50 4.84
C SER A 41 -4.28 -6.21 6.31
N TRP A 42 -3.86 -4.98 6.61
CA TRP A 42 -3.51 -4.57 7.98
C TRP A 42 -4.68 -4.78 8.96
N PRO A 43 -5.90 -4.24 8.74
CA PRO A 43 -7.03 -4.46 9.64
C PRO A 43 -7.53 -5.91 9.66
N ARG A 44 -7.19 -6.75 8.67
CA ARG A 44 -7.50 -8.19 8.76
C ARG A 44 -6.56 -8.92 9.71
N LEU A 45 -5.26 -8.61 9.62
CA LEU A 45 -4.23 -9.27 10.42
C LEU A 45 -4.19 -8.72 11.85
N ILE A 46 -4.38 -7.40 12.02
CA ILE A 46 -4.39 -6.71 13.32
C ILE A 46 -5.61 -5.76 13.36
N PRO A 47 -6.79 -6.23 13.79
CA PRO A 47 -8.05 -5.49 13.69
C PRO A 47 -8.06 -4.13 14.40
N ASN A 48 -7.39 -4.03 15.54
CA ASN A 48 -7.30 -2.79 16.30
C ASN A 48 -6.12 -1.89 15.85
N GLY A 49 -5.50 -2.19 14.70
CA GLY A 49 -4.29 -1.55 14.20
C GLY A 49 -3.02 -1.92 14.98
N ARG A 50 -3.16 -2.16 16.29
CA ARG A 50 -2.13 -2.62 17.23
C ARG A 50 -2.57 -3.86 17.99
N GLY A 51 -1.60 -4.54 18.60
CA GLY A 51 -1.85 -5.62 19.54
C GLY A 51 -1.89 -7.00 18.91
N ALA A 52 -2.83 -7.83 19.36
CA ALA A 52 -2.86 -9.25 19.01
C ALA A 52 -3.18 -9.49 17.54
N VAL A 53 -2.49 -10.46 16.95
CA VAL A 53 -2.78 -10.98 15.61
C VAL A 53 -4.11 -11.71 15.63
N ASN A 54 -4.95 -11.45 14.63
CA ASN A 54 -6.17 -12.21 14.38
C ASN A 54 -5.81 -13.61 13.83
N PRO A 55 -6.09 -14.70 14.56
CA PRO A 55 -5.70 -16.05 14.14
C PRO A 55 -6.28 -16.46 12.78
N LYS A 56 -7.52 -16.03 12.47
CA LYS A 56 -8.16 -16.35 11.17
C LYS A 56 -7.52 -15.58 10.02
N GLY A 57 -7.10 -14.34 10.25
CA GLY A 57 -6.36 -13.55 9.27
C GLY A 57 -4.99 -14.16 8.97
N LEU A 58 -4.29 -14.57 10.03
CA LEU A 58 -3.01 -15.26 9.94
C LEU A 58 -3.13 -16.61 9.20
N GLU A 59 -4.15 -17.40 9.53
CA GLU A 59 -4.44 -18.68 8.88
C GLU A 59 -4.70 -18.49 7.38
N TYR A 60 -5.52 -17.51 7.00
CA TYR A 60 -5.79 -17.21 5.60
C TYR A 60 -4.52 -16.93 4.79
N TYR A 61 -3.67 -16.02 5.27
CA TYR A 61 -2.44 -15.67 4.54
C TYR A 61 -1.45 -16.83 4.49
N ASN A 62 -1.30 -17.60 5.58
CA ASN A 62 -0.49 -18.81 5.56
C ASN A 62 -1.00 -19.83 4.55
N ASN A 63 -2.32 -20.03 4.49
CA ASN A 63 -2.94 -20.96 3.55
C ASN A 63 -2.74 -20.54 2.09
N LEU A 64 -2.91 -19.24 1.77
CA LEU A 64 -2.61 -18.69 0.44
C LEU A 64 -1.13 -18.88 0.08
N ILE A 65 -0.23 -18.48 0.97
CA ILE A 65 1.22 -18.59 0.78
C ILE A 65 1.63 -20.06 0.56
N ASN A 66 1.12 -20.98 1.37
CA ASN A 66 1.44 -22.40 1.24
C ASN A 66 0.93 -22.99 -0.07
N GLU A 67 -0.25 -22.58 -0.55
CA GLU A 67 -0.76 -23.02 -1.84
C GLU A 67 0.12 -22.47 -2.98
N LEU A 68 0.54 -21.20 -2.94
CA LEU A 68 1.48 -20.64 -3.93
C LEU A 68 2.82 -21.39 -3.96
N VAL A 69 3.41 -21.66 -2.79
CA VAL A 69 4.67 -22.41 -2.67
C VAL A 69 4.54 -23.81 -3.26
N LYS A 70 3.41 -24.49 -3.04
CA LYS A 70 3.15 -25.83 -3.58
C LYS A 70 3.19 -25.87 -5.11
N HIS A 71 2.78 -24.80 -5.78
CA HIS A 71 2.84 -24.66 -7.24
C HIS A 71 4.12 -23.98 -7.74
N GLY A 72 5.09 -23.71 -6.85
CA GLY A 72 6.35 -23.08 -7.22
C GLY A 72 6.22 -21.61 -7.63
N ILE A 73 5.12 -20.95 -7.27
CA ILE A 73 4.87 -19.54 -7.62
C ILE A 73 5.59 -18.65 -6.60
N GLN A 74 6.44 -17.75 -7.08
CA GLN A 74 7.18 -16.82 -6.23
C GLN A 74 6.26 -15.79 -5.58
N ILE A 75 6.49 -15.51 -4.31
CA ILE A 75 5.61 -14.65 -3.51
C ILE A 75 6.18 -13.23 -3.38
N HIS A 76 5.38 -12.26 -3.82
CA HIS A 76 5.66 -10.83 -3.69
C HIS A 76 4.56 -10.18 -2.82
N VAL A 77 4.91 -9.71 -1.64
CA VAL A 77 3.94 -9.12 -0.71
C VAL A 77 4.06 -7.60 -0.66
N MET A 78 2.92 -6.91 -0.75
CA MET A 78 2.77 -5.51 -0.36
C MET A 78 2.26 -5.41 1.07
N LEU A 79 2.92 -4.60 1.90
CA LEU A 79 2.49 -4.34 3.26
C LEU A 79 1.37 -3.30 3.33
N TYR A 80 1.38 -2.28 2.47
CA TYR A 80 0.32 -1.27 2.45
C TYR A 80 -0.22 -1.02 1.04
N HIS A 81 -1.55 -1.13 0.90
CA HIS A 81 -2.26 -0.85 -0.34
C HIS A 81 -3.67 -0.28 -0.08
N LEU A 82 -3.73 0.96 0.41
CA LEU A 82 -4.96 1.73 0.66
C LEU A 82 -5.94 1.12 1.68
N ASP A 83 -5.47 0.23 2.54
CA ASP A 83 -6.27 -0.55 3.48
C ASP A 83 -5.98 -0.18 4.95
N PHE A 84 -5.78 1.11 5.24
CA PHE A 84 -5.39 1.59 6.56
C PHE A 84 -6.43 1.26 7.64
N PRO A 85 -6.04 0.82 8.86
CA PRO A 85 -6.99 0.55 9.94
C PRO A 85 -7.75 1.81 10.36
N GLN A 86 -9.07 1.81 10.24
CA GLN A 86 -9.92 2.96 10.57
C GLN A 86 -9.71 3.45 12.01
N VAL A 87 -9.50 2.53 12.96
CA VAL A 87 -9.24 2.84 14.37
C VAL A 87 -8.03 3.75 14.59
N LEU A 88 -6.99 3.62 13.75
CA LEU A 88 -5.80 4.47 13.82
C LEU A 88 -6.01 5.82 13.11
N ASP A 89 -6.82 5.81 12.04
CA ASP A 89 -7.24 7.04 11.35
C ASP A 89 -8.10 7.91 12.27
N ASP A 90 -9.05 7.31 13.00
CA ASP A 90 -9.90 7.98 13.97
C ASP A 90 -9.09 8.52 15.16
N GLU A 91 -8.06 7.80 15.60
CA GLU A 91 -7.26 8.18 16.77
C GLU A 91 -6.32 9.36 16.51
N TYR A 92 -5.65 9.39 15.35
CA TYR A 92 -4.61 10.40 15.10
C TYR A 92 -4.54 10.92 13.66
N GLY A 93 -5.49 10.58 12.80
CA GLY A 93 -5.53 11.04 11.40
C GLY A 93 -4.59 10.26 10.47
N GLY A 94 -4.23 9.02 10.84
CA GLY A 94 -3.51 8.09 9.97
C GLY A 94 -2.18 8.64 9.48
N TRP A 95 -2.00 8.71 8.16
CA TRP A 95 -0.74 9.17 7.55
C TRP A 95 -0.41 10.64 7.81
N LEU A 96 -1.33 11.44 8.35
CA LEU A 96 -1.05 12.83 8.75
C LEU A 96 -0.28 12.93 10.07
N SER A 97 -0.15 11.85 10.83
CA SER A 97 0.59 11.83 12.09
C SER A 97 1.91 11.07 11.98
N PRO A 98 3.01 11.56 12.58
CA PRO A 98 4.27 10.81 12.63
C PRO A 98 4.16 9.50 13.43
N ARG A 99 3.12 9.36 14.28
CA ARG A 99 2.85 8.13 15.06
C ARG A 99 2.69 6.89 14.17
N VAL A 100 2.21 7.09 12.93
CA VAL A 100 2.02 6.00 11.95
C VAL A 100 3.31 5.25 11.64
N VAL A 101 4.47 5.89 11.75
CA VAL A 101 5.77 5.28 11.45
C VAL A 101 6.02 4.10 12.37
N GLU A 102 5.77 4.25 13.67
CA GLU A 102 5.94 3.20 14.65
C GLU A 102 4.92 2.07 14.44
N ASP A 103 3.65 2.43 14.27
CA ASP A 103 2.56 1.45 14.10
C ASP A 103 2.73 0.62 12.82
N PHE A 104 3.11 1.25 11.71
CA PHE A 104 3.38 0.55 10.46
C PHE A 104 4.63 -0.32 10.56
N THR A 105 5.65 0.14 11.30
CA THR A 105 6.85 -0.68 11.57
C THR A 105 6.50 -1.92 12.39
N ALA A 106 5.64 -1.79 13.40
CA ALA A 106 5.18 -2.90 14.22
C ALA A 106 4.34 -3.90 13.41
N PHE A 107 3.45 -3.41 12.54
CA PHE A 107 2.71 -4.26 11.61
C PHE A 107 3.64 -5.01 10.64
N ALA A 108 4.64 -4.33 10.07
CA ALA A 108 5.64 -4.97 9.23
C ALA A 108 6.45 -6.03 9.98
N ASP A 109 6.81 -5.79 11.26
CA ASP A 109 7.49 -6.77 12.11
C ASP A 109 6.70 -8.07 12.25
N VAL A 110 5.37 -7.96 12.43
CA VAL A 110 4.47 -9.13 12.43
C VAL A 110 4.53 -9.83 11.08
N CYS A 111 4.34 -9.11 9.97
CA CYS A 111 4.36 -9.73 8.64
C CYS A 111 5.68 -10.46 8.34
N PHE A 112 6.82 -9.85 8.68
CA PHE A 112 8.13 -10.48 8.50
C PHE A 112 8.31 -11.71 9.37
N ARG A 113 7.88 -11.67 10.63
CA ARG A 113 7.97 -12.81 11.55
C ARG A 113 7.09 -13.98 11.10
N GLU A 114 5.86 -13.70 10.69
CA GLU A 114 4.87 -14.75 10.41
C GLU A 114 4.98 -15.36 9.00
N PHE A 115 5.51 -14.60 8.03
CA PHE A 115 5.49 -15.01 6.61
C PHE A 115 6.85 -14.95 5.92
N GLY A 116 7.85 -14.29 6.52
CA GLY A 116 9.13 -14.01 5.86
C GLY A 116 10.01 -15.23 5.62
N ASP A 117 9.65 -16.40 6.13
CA ASP A 117 10.30 -17.67 5.80
C ASP A 117 9.99 -18.15 4.37
N ARG A 118 8.88 -17.68 3.77
CA ARG A 118 8.41 -18.07 2.42
C ARG A 118 8.32 -16.90 1.44
N VAL A 119 8.24 -15.66 1.92
CA VAL A 119 8.12 -14.46 1.08
C VAL A 119 9.48 -14.00 0.58
N SER A 120 9.66 -13.93 -0.75
CA SER A 120 10.93 -13.50 -1.37
C SER A 120 11.05 -11.97 -1.48
N PHE A 121 9.95 -11.29 -1.80
CA PHE A 121 9.94 -9.85 -2.07
C PHE A 121 8.89 -9.13 -1.24
N TRP A 122 9.33 -8.06 -0.60
CA TRP A 122 8.50 -7.17 0.21
C TRP A 122 8.46 -5.79 -0.42
N THR A 123 7.26 -5.32 -0.74
CA THR A 123 6.99 -3.92 -1.01
C THR A 123 6.39 -3.32 0.25
N THR A 124 7.05 -2.30 0.80
CA THR A 124 6.53 -1.58 1.96
C THR A 124 5.23 -0.84 1.62
N ILE A 125 5.29 0.12 0.70
CA ILE A 125 4.18 0.98 0.33
C ILE A 125 4.01 0.92 -1.19
N SER A 126 2.76 0.74 -1.63
CA SER A 126 2.39 0.89 -3.04
C SER A 126 2.04 2.35 -3.33
N GLU A 127 2.67 2.91 -4.37
CA GLU A 127 2.40 4.22 -4.96
C GLU A 127 2.43 5.38 -3.95
N PRO A 128 3.55 5.61 -3.24
CA PRO A 128 3.68 6.67 -2.23
C PRO A 128 3.56 8.08 -2.81
N ASN A 129 3.59 8.23 -4.13
CA ASN A 129 3.36 9.48 -4.84
C ASN A 129 1.86 9.69 -5.19
N VAL A 130 1.12 8.62 -5.46
CA VAL A 130 -0.30 8.67 -5.82
C VAL A 130 -1.17 8.68 -4.57
N VAL A 131 -0.88 7.82 -3.60
CA VAL A 131 -1.72 7.67 -2.40
C VAL A 131 -1.89 9.00 -1.67
N PRO A 132 -0.84 9.78 -1.35
CA PRO A 132 -1.01 11.06 -0.69
C PRO A 132 -1.77 12.10 -1.54
N ALA A 133 -1.45 12.18 -2.84
CA ALA A 133 -2.08 13.10 -3.76
C ALA A 133 -3.58 12.83 -3.92
N ASP A 134 -3.99 11.57 -4.06
CA ASP A 134 -5.39 11.20 -4.26
C ASP A 134 -6.17 11.04 -2.95
N SER A 135 -5.52 10.77 -1.82
CA SER A 135 -6.20 10.62 -0.51
C SER A 135 -6.37 11.96 0.23
N TYR A 136 -5.43 12.88 0.06
CA TYR A 136 -5.37 14.16 0.79
C TYR A 136 -5.34 15.41 -0.11
N GLY A 137 -5.13 15.24 -1.42
CA GLY A 137 -5.12 16.33 -2.40
C GLY A 137 -6.43 16.40 -3.17
N SER A 138 -6.76 15.34 -3.91
CA SER A 138 -8.00 15.27 -4.72
C SER A 138 -9.19 14.68 -3.95
N GLY A 139 -8.94 14.01 -2.82
CA GLY A 139 -9.97 13.36 -1.99
C GLY A 139 -10.70 12.20 -2.70
N LYS A 140 -10.04 11.58 -3.69
CA LYS A 140 -10.54 10.45 -4.48
C LYS A 140 -10.43 9.14 -3.71
N PHE A 141 -9.32 8.93 -3.01
CA PHE A 141 -9.06 7.75 -2.18
C PHE A 141 -9.37 8.04 -0.71
N PRO A 142 -9.69 7.01 0.11
CA PRO A 142 -9.80 7.19 1.56
C PRO A 142 -8.52 7.78 2.16
N PRO A 143 -8.62 8.65 3.18
CA PRO A 143 -9.86 9.06 3.88
C PRO A 143 -10.72 10.09 3.12
N GLY A 144 -10.29 10.53 1.94
CA GLY A 144 -11.07 11.40 1.06
C GLY A 144 -11.04 12.85 1.53
N ARG A 145 -9.85 13.33 1.90
CA ARG A 145 -9.60 14.69 2.37
C ARG A 145 -9.11 15.57 1.24
N CYS A 146 -9.57 16.81 1.21
CA CYS A 146 -9.14 17.82 0.25
C CYS A 146 -9.68 19.21 0.65
N SER A 147 -9.14 20.26 0.02
CA SER A 147 -9.67 21.62 0.13
C SER A 147 -10.97 21.78 -0.67
N ASP A 148 -12.03 22.30 -0.03
CA ASP A 148 -13.23 22.75 -0.72
C ASP A 148 -12.96 24.07 -1.47
N PRO A 149 -13.50 24.29 -2.69
CA PRO A 149 -14.34 23.39 -3.49
C PRO A 149 -13.55 22.53 -4.52
N PHE A 150 -12.24 22.34 -4.35
CA PHE A 150 -11.33 21.86 -5.40
C PHE A 150 -11.12 20.33 -5.45
N GLY A 151 -11.84 19.58 -4.62
CA GLY A 151 -11.83 18.12 -4.62
C GLY A 151 -12.52 17.45 -5.79
N ARG A 152 -12.15 16.20 -6.09
CA ARG A 152 -12.99 15.30 -6.91
C ARG A 152 -14.28 14.92 -6.19
N THR A 153 -14.28 14.95 -4.87
CA THR A 153 -15.47 14.79 -4.04
C THR A 153 -15.70 16.05 -3.22
N LYS A 154 -16.93 16.25 -2.74
CA LYS A 154 -17.23 17.33 -1.80
C LYS A 154 -16.59 16.99 -0.44
N CYS A 155 -15.33 17.37 -0.27
CA CYS A 155 -14.60 17.16 0.98
C CYS A 155 -15.13 18.13 2.04
N THR A 156 -15.33 17.61 3.25
CA THR A 156 -15.72 18.40 4.42
C THR A 156 -14.54 18.78 5.29
N ALA A 157 -13.35 18.24 4.99
CA ALA A 157 -12.10 18.49 5.69
C ALA A 157 -10.91 18.22 4.77
N GLY A 158 -9.79 18.86 5.06
CA GLY A 158 -8.52 18.66 4.37
C GLY A 158 -7.85 19.97 3.96
N ASN A 159 -6.58 19.87 3.59
CA ASN A 159 -5.84 20.95 2.96
C ASN A 159 -4.94 20.39 1.86
N SER A 160 -5.39 20.52 0.61
CA SER A 160 -4.71 19.96 -0.57
C SER A 160 -3.33 20.57 -0.83
N THR A 161 -3.00 21.70 -0.20
CA THR A 161 -1.68 22.35 -0.34
C THR A 161 -0.65 21.89 0.69
N VAL A 162 -1.06 21.11 1.70
CA VAL A 162 -0.19 20.72 2.82
C VAL A 162 -0.27 19.22 3.13
N GLU A 163 -1.47 18.68 3.24
CA GLU A 163 -1.69 17.30 3.71
C GLU A 163 -1.07 16.23 2.81
N PRO A 164 -1.07 16.33 1.46
CA PRO A 164 -0.35 15.37 0.61
C PRO A 164 1.13 15.27 0.96
N TYR A 165 1.77 16.39 1.28
CA TYR A 165 3.19 16.43 1.60
C TYR A 165 3.49 15.83 2.98
N ILE A 166 2.62 16.08 3.97
CA ILE A 166 2.73 15.45 5.30
C ILE A 166 2.59 13.93 5.20
N ALA A 167 1.56 13.47 4.49
CA ALA A 167 1.31 12.04 4.32
C ALA A 167 2.46 11.34 3.59
N ALA A 168 2.94 11.92 2.48
CA ALA A 168 4.10 11.39 1.76
C ALA A 168 5.36 11.35 2.62
N HIS A 169 5.63 12.40 3.40
CA HIS A 169 6.77 12.44 4.31
C HIS A 169 6.72 11.29 5.32
N ASN A 170 5.58 11.09 6.00
CA ASN A 170 5.41 10.01 6.95
C ASN A 170 5.48 8.62 6.30
N MET A 171 4.96 8.46 5.07
CA MET A 171 5.09 7.23 4.29
C MET A 171 6.56 6.90 3.97
N ILE A 172 7.36 7.89 3.57
CA ILE A 172 8.79 7.71 3.29
C ILE A 172 9.55 7.35 4.57
N LEU A 173 9.25 8.02 5.70
CA LEU A 173 9.84 7.67 6.99
C LEU A 173 9.45 6.25 7.45
N ALA A 174 8.20 5.85 7.24
CA ALA A 174 7.70 4.51 7.54
C ALA A 174 8.41 3.46 6.66
N HIS A 175 8.57 3.72 5.36
CA HIS A 175 9.38 2.88 4.47
C HIS A 175 10.81 2.71 4.97
N ALA A 176 11.48 3.81 5.35
CA ALA A 176 12.84 3.77 5.86
C ALA A 176 12.95 2.96 7.17
N SER A 177 12.00 3.17 8.09
CA SER A 177 11.93 2.43 9.36
C SER A 177 11.74 0.93 9.15
N VAL A 178 10.78 0.52 8.30
CA VAL A 178 10.52 -0.88 7.96
C VAL A 178 11.71 -1.52 7.25
N THR A 179 12.34 -0.80 6.32
CA THR A 179 13.52 -1.29 5.60
C THR A 179 14.70 -1.52 6.53
N ARG A 180 14.92 -0.60 7.50
CA ARG A 180 15.93 -0.76 8.54
C ARG A 180 15.64 -1.98 9.41
N LEU A 181 14.41 -2.12 9.91
CA LEU A 181 13.98 -3.29 10.68
C LEU A 181 14.28 -4.60 9.95
N TYR A 182 13.91 -4.71 8.67
CA TYR A 182 14.16 -5.92 7.89
C TYR A 182 15.65 -6.21 7.74
N ARG A 183 16.45 -5.20 7.40
CA ARG A 183 17.91 -5.34 7.22
C ARG A 183 18.60 -5.81 8.49
N GLU A 184 18.21 -5.27 9.64
CA GLU A 184 18.86 -5.55 10.91
C GLU A 184 18.41 -6.87 11.54
N LYS A 185 17.11 -7.21 11.43
CA LYS A 185 16.52 -8.34 12.16
C LYS A 185 16.27 -9.59 11.31
N TYR A 186 15.95 -9.44 10.03
CA TYR A 186 15.39 -10.53 9.22
C TYR A 186 16.24 -10.92 8.01
N ARG A 187 16.93 -9.97 7.37
CA ARG A 187 17.63 -10.18 6.10
C ARG A 187 18.68 -11.30 6.15
N ALA A 188 19.40 -11.43 7.26
CA ALA A 188 20.45 -12.45 7.41
C ALA A 188 19.90 -13.89 7.38
N VAL A 189 18.65 -14.09 7.81
CA VAL A 189 18.02 -15.41 7.90
C VAL A 189 17.07 -15.66 6.72
N GLN A 190 16.25 -14.65 6.38
CA GLN A 190 15.21 -14.78 5.37
C GLN A 190 15.71 -14.52 3.95
N MET A 191 16.81 -13.78 3.80
CA MET A 191 17.47 -13.48 2.51
C MET A 191 16.57 -12.81 1.44
N GLY A 192 15.40 -12.30 1.82
CA GLY A 192 14.50 -11.59 0.92
C GLY A 192 14.93 -10.15 0.64
N VAL A 193 14.16 -9.49 -0.22
CA VAL A 193 14.40 -8.10 -0.64
C VAL A 193 13.23 -7.21 -0.21
N VAL A 194 13.55 -6.02 0.32
CA VAL A 194 12.57 -4.99 0.66
C VAL A 194 12.73 -3.79 -0.26
N GLY A 195 11.63 -3.31 -0.82
CA GLY A 195 11.57 -2.13 -1.67
C GLY A 195 10.29 -1.32 -1.49
N ILE A 196 10.10 -0.40 -2.43
CA ILE A 196 8.94 0.49 -2.56
C ILE A 196 8.55 0.55 -4.04
N ASN A 197 7.25 0.62 -4.33
CA ASN A 197 6.77 0.66 -5.71
C ASN A 197 6.20 2.04 -5.99
N VAL A 198 6.81 2.76 -6.92
CA VAL A 198 6.41 4.11 -7.31
C VAL A 198 5.67 4.06 -8.63
N TYR A 199 4.47 4.64 -8.67
CA TYR A 199 3.72 4.77 -9.91
C TYR A 199 4.36 5.83 -10.79
N SER A 200 4.44 5.60 -12.10
CA SER A 200 5.00 6.61 -13.00
C SER A 200 4.32 6.57 -14.36
N HIS A 201 4.13 7.77 -14.90
CA HIS A 201 3.85 7.98 -16.31
C HIS A 201 5.13 8.42 -17.00
N TRP A 202 5.38 7.86 -18.18
CA TRP A 202 6.33 8.49 -19.07
C TRP A 202 5.66 9.64 -19.80
N THR A 203 6.21 10.85 -19.66
CA THR A 203 5.69 12.05 -20.30
C THR A 203 6.66 12.61 -21.32
N TYR A 204 6.09 13.26 -22.33
CA TYR A 204 6.81 13.96 -23.38
C TYR A 204 6.51 15.46 -23.30
N PRO A 205 7.48 16.33 -23.62
CA PRO A 205 7.21 17.76 -23.76
C PRO A 205 6.21 17.98 -24.90
N LEU A 206 5.32 18.97 -24.76
CA LEU A 206 4.31 19.28 -25.78
C LEU A 206 4.95 19.77 -27.09
N THR A 207 6.02 20.56 -26.98
CA THR A 207 6.84 21.01 -28.11
C THR A 207 8.32 20.95 -27.76
N ASN A 208 9.20 21.29 -28.72
CA ASN A 208 10.64 21.40 -28.48
C ASN A 208 11.06 22.72 -27.81
N SER A 209 10.10 23.52 -27.32
CA SER A 209 10.42 24.75 -26.60
C SER A 209 11.15 24.45 -25.28
N THR A 210 12.02 25.36 -24.85
CA THR A 210 12.72 25.25 -23.56
C THR A 210 11.75 25.24 -22.38
N LEU A 211 10.60 25.92 -22.52
CA LEU A 211 9.54 25.96 -21.50
C LEU A 211 8.87 24.60 -21.33
N ASP A 212 8.54 23.91 -22.42
CA ASP A 212 7.88 22.60 -22.38
C ASP A 212 8.85 21.51 -21.91
N LEU A 213 10.12 21.59 -22.28
CA LEU A 213 11.16 20.71 -21.75
C LEU A 213 11.29 20.87 -20.22
N ALA A 214 11.30 22.11 -19.73
CA ALA A 214 11.34 22.38 -18.30
C ALA A 214 10.05 21.95 -17.58
N ALA A 215 8.89 22.10 -18.22
CA ALA A 215 7.60 21.65 -17.68
C ALA A 215 7.54 20.13 -17.56
N ASN A 216 7.99 19.40 -18.58
CA ASN A 216 8.08 17.94 -18.56
C ASN A 216 9.00 17.46 -17.41
N LYS A 217 10.16 18.11 -17.23
CA LYS A 217 11.05 17.80 -16.12
C LYS A 217 10.38 18.05 -14.77
N ARG A 218 9.73 19.19 -14.56
CA ARG A 218 8.99 19.47 -13.31
C ARG A 218 7.91 18.43 -13.04
N TYR A 219 7.19 17.99 -14.07
CA TYR A 219 6.20 16.94 -13.91
C TYR A 219 6.83 15.62 -13.43
N GLN A 220 7.94 15.21 -14.03
CA GLN A 220 8.68 14.02 -13.61
C GLN A 220 9.23 14.15 -12.19
N ASP A 221 9.79 15.31 -11.84
CA ASP A 221 10.32 15.59 -10.49
C ASP A 221 9.20 15.48 -9.44
N PHE A 222 8.01 16.02 -9.70
CA PHE A 222 6.87 15.92 -8.77
C PHE A 222 6.23 14.54 -8.71
N LEU A 223 6.20 13.81 -9.83
CA LEU A 223 5.57 12.48 -9.88
C LEU A 223 6.47 11.39 -9.29
N PHE A 224 7.78 11.45 -9.57
CA PHE A 224 8.72 10.38 -9.26
C PHE A 224 9.84 10.80 -8.29
N GLY A 225 10.30 12.05 -8.36
CA GLY A 225 11.44 12.55 -7.60
C GLY A 225 11.13 13.05 -6.19
N TYR A 226 9.85 13.10 -5.82
CA TYR A 226 9.34 13.67 -4.56
C TYR A 226 9.48 12.73 -3.36
#